data_AF-A0A2N1UPF0-F1
#
_entry.id   AF-A0A2N1UPF0-F1
#
_cell.length_a   1.000
_cell.length_b   1.000
_cell.length_c   1.000
_cell.angle_alpha   90.00
_cell.angle_beta   90.00
_cell.angle_gamma   90.00
#
_symmetry.space_group_name_H-M   'P 1'
#
loop_
_entity.id
_entity.type
_entity.pdbx_description
1 polymer ?
#
loop_
_entity_poly.entity_id
_entity_poly.type
_entity_poly.pdbx_seq_one_letter_code
_entity_poly.pdbx_strand_id
1 'polypeptide(L)' 'YCPDASIIVQDGKAVGVDLAHCKGCGICAKECPVDAITMKTDVKE' A
#
# COMPACT_ATOMS: atom_id res chain seq x y z
N TYR A 1 1.69 3.39 -7.13
CA TYR A 1 2.26 4.66 -6.62
C TYR A 1 1.81 4.90 -5.18
N CYS A 2 2.62 5.57 -4.35
CA CYS A 2 2.23 6.02 -3.01
C CYS A 2 2.79 7.42 -2.74
N PRO A 3 1.93 8.43 -2.48
CA PRO A 3 2.37 9.81 -2.30
C PRO A 3 3.17 10.03 -1.00
N ASP A 4 2.90 9.22 0.02
CA ASP A 4 3.59 9.28 1.32
C ASP A 4 4.83 8.37 1.39
N ALA A 5 5.29 7.85 0.24
CA ALA A 5 6.44 6.95 0.13
C ALA A 5 6.39 5.72 1.05
N SER A 6 5.21 5.25 1.44
CA SER A 6 5.04 4.12 2.36
C SER A 6 5.15 2.73 1.70
N ILE A 7 5.28 2.66 0.36
CA ILE A 7 5.51 1.40 -0.36
C ILE A 7 7.00 1.09 -0.36
N ILE A 8 7.38 -0.06 0.21
CA ILE A 8 8.76 -0.52 0.27
C ILE A 8 9.11 -1.18 -1.06
N VAL A 9 10.11 -0.63 -1.76
CA VAL A 9 10.57 -1.14 -3.05
C VAL A 9 11.98 -1.71 -2.92
N GLN A 10 12.18 -2.94 -3.40
CA GLN A 10 13.48 -3.60 -3.53
C GLN A 10 13.61 -4.14 -4.95
N ASP A 11 14.74 -3.89 -5.61
CA ASP A 11 14.99 -4.32 -6.99
C ASP A 11 13.86 -3.96 -7.98
N GLY A 12 13.28 -2.76 -7.81
CA GLY A 12 12.18 -2.26 -8.63
C GLY A 12 10.82 -2.92 -8.36
N LYS A 13 10.71 -3.78 -7.34
CA LYS A 13 9.46 -4.47 -6.96
C LYS A 13 8.97 -3.98 -5.61
N ALA A 14 7.65 -3.77 -5.51
CA ALA A 14 7.02 -3.56 -4.21
C ALA A 14 7.06 -4.87 -3.41
N VAL A 15 7.69 -4.85 -2.23
CA VAL A 15 7.87 -6.02 -1.35
C VAL A 15 7.14 -5.88 -0.01
N GLY A 16 6.61 -4.69 0.29
CA GLY A 16 5.91 -4.44 1.53
C GLY A 16 5.32 -3.03 1.61
N VAL A 17 4.62 -2.77 2.70
CA VAL A 17 4.04 -1.47 3.02
C VAL A 17 4.39 -1.14 4.47
N ASP A 18 4.94 0.06 4.71
CA ASP A 18 5.08 0.58 6.06
C ASP A 18 3.70 1.06 6.56
N LEU A 19 3.02 0.20 7.32
CA LEU A 19 1.69 0.46 7.84
C LEU A 19 1.68 1.54 8.94
N ALA A 20 2.80 1.81 9.60
CA ALA A 20 2.88 2.87 10.62
C ALA A 20 2.88 4.26 9.96
N HIS A 21 3.47 4.40 8.78
CA HIS A 21 3.46 5.64 8.01
C HIS A 21 2.28 5.74 7.03
N CYS A 22 1.72 4.61 6.59
CA CYS A 22 0.61 4.56 5.65
C CYS A 22 -0.61 5.37 6.13
N LYS A 23 -1.15 6.23 5.25
CA LYS A 23 -2.34 7.05 5.54
C LYS A 23 -3.66 6.43 5.08
N GLY A 24 -3.61 5.28 4.42
CA GLY A 24 -4.82 4.59 3.97
C GLY A 24 -5.51 5.20 2.75
N CYS A 25 -4.82 5.99 1.93
CA CYS A 25 -5.41 6.65 0.76
C CYS A 25 -5.87 5.70 -0.37
N GLY A 26 -5.39 4.45 -0.39
CA GLY A 26 -5.81 3.42 -1.34
C GLY A 26 -5.28 3.55 -2.78
N ILE A 27 -4.50 4.58 -3.09
CA ILE A 27 -3.96 4.80 -4.46
C ILE A 27 -3.09 3.63 -4.91
N CYS A 28 -2.26 3.08 -4.01
CA CYS A 28 -1.41 1.95 -4.32
C CYS A 28 -2.19 0.70 -4.73
N ALA A 29 -3.36 0.46 -4.11
CA ALA A 29 -4.25 -0.63 -4.48
C ALA A 29 -4.88 -0.43 -5.85
N LYS A 30 -5.35 0.79 -6.14
CA LYS A 30 -5.96 1.14 -7.44
C LYS A 30 -4.97 1.08 -8.61
N GLU A 31 -3.73 1.51 -8.39
CA GLU A 31 -2.68 1.57 -9.41
C GLU A 31 -1.95 0.24 -9.60
N CYS A 32 -2.22 -0.77 -8.76
CA CYS A 32 -1.51 -2.04 -8.86
C CYS A 32 -1.99 -2.81 -10.10
N PRO A 33 -1.12 -3.10 -11.09
CA PRO A 33 -1.54 -3.74 -12.33
C PRO A 33 -1.94 -5.23 -12.16
N VAL A 34 -1.69 -5.78 -10.97
CA VAL A 34 -1.92 -7.19 -10.63
C VAL A 34 -2.77 -7.34 -9.37
N ASP A 35 -3.41 -6.26 -8.91
CA ASP A 35 -4.31 -6.25 -7.74
C ASP A 35 -3.70 -6.86 -6.46
N ALA A 36 -2.39 -6.72 -6.27
CA ALA A 36 -1.66 -7.35 -5.15
C ALA A 36 -1.93 -6.72 -3.77
N ILE A 37 -2.67 -5.61 -3.71
CA ILE A 37 -2.91 -4.84 -2.48
C ILE A 37 -4.41 -4.75 -2.25
N THR A 38 -4.87 -5.13 -1.06
CA THR A 38 -6.26 -4.99 -0.63
C THR A 38 -6.34 -4.03 0.56
N MET A 39 -7.17 -2.99 0.45
CA MET A 39 -7.44 -2.07 1.55
C MET A 39 -8.48 -2.68 2.50
N LYS A 40 -8.21 -2.63 3.81
CA LYS A 40 -9.17 -2.99 4.86
C LYS A 40 -9.29 -1.85 5.85
N THR A 41 -10.51 -1.63 6.32
CA THR A 41 -10.79 -0.74 7.45
C THR A 41 -10.56 -1.48 8.75
N ASP A 42 -9.92 -0.82 9.71
CA ASP A 42 -9.75 -1.33 11.07
C ASP A 42 -11.08 -1.16 11.83
N VAL A 43 -12.07 -1.98 11.49
CA VAL A 43 -13.28 -2.10 12.30
C VAL A 43 -12.95 -3.13 13.36
N LYS A 44 -12.71 -2.67 14.59
CA LYS A 44 -12.63 -3.58 15.74
C LYS A 44 -14.07 -3.98 16.06
N GLU A 45 -14.40 -5.24 15.80
CA GLU A 45 -15.65 -5.87 16.26
C GLU A 45 -15.70 -5.97 17.78
#